data_AF-A0A351WHY2-F1
#
_entry.id   AF-A0A351WHY2-F1
#
_cell.length_a   1.000
_cell.length_b   1.000
_cell.length_c   1.000
_cell.angle_alpha   90.00
_cell.angle_beta   90.00
_cell.angle_gamma   90.00
#
_symmetry.space_group_name_H-M   'P 1'
#
loop_
_entity.id
_entity.type
_entity.pdbx_description
1 polymer ?
#
loop_
_entity_poly.entity_id
_entity_poly.type
_entity_poly.pdbx_seq_one_letter_code
_entity_poly.pdbx_strand_id
1 'polypeptide(L)'
;IEEMSSSINEVAKNCEKESRIARQANEQAVQTRQIMAKLGESAKEIGKIVEVISGIADQTNLLALNATIEAASAGEAGKGFAVVANEVKELARQSAQATEQIAKQIEAMQGNTDTAVKAIEEITKIVEEVSSISGTIAAAVEEQSATTNEIAKTVSNVSESTNEMAKNIQESARGANEVSKNIQGVSSASQQVAAGATQTNASAQELAKIAVRLKEIVAKFKV
;
A
#
# COMPACT_ATOMS: atom_id res chain seq x y z
N ILE A 1 16.72 -8.72 5.77
CA ILE A 1 15.54 -8.89 6.66
C ILE A 1 15.28 -7.64 7.47
N GLU A 2 16.28 -7.05 8.13
CA GLU A 2 16.13 -5.76 8.84
C GLU A 2 15.61 -4.64 7.94
N GLU A 3 16.26 -4.38 6.79
CA GLU A 3 15.78 -3.34 5.86
C GLU A 3 14.36 -3.62 5.37
N MET A 4 14.05 -4.88 5.04
CA MET A 4 12.71 -5.29 4.60
C MET A 4 11.67 -5.06 5.69
N SER A 5 11.99 -5.38 6.95
CA SER A 5 11.12 -5.14 8.11
C SER A 5 10.93 -3.65 8.39
N SER A 6 11.98 -2.84 8.16
CA SER A 6 11.88 -1.38 8.24
C SER A 6 10.95 -0.82 7.17
N SER A 7 11.12 -1.23 5.90
CA SER A 7 10.27 -0.79 4.80
C SER A 7 8.81 -1.21 4.98
N ILE A 8 8.54 -2.45 5.42
CA ILE A 8 7.18 -2.93 5.72
C ILE A 8 6.52 -2.05 6.80
N ASN A 9 7.23 -1.74 7.89
CA ASN A 9 6.72 -0.85 8.93
C ASN A 9 6.47 0.59 8.44
N GLU A 10 7.31 1.08 7.53
CA GLU A 10 7.13 2.41 6.94
C GLU A 10 5.89 2.45 6.04
N VAL A 11 5.68 1.42 5.21
CA VAL A 11 4.46 1.30 4.39
C VAL A 11 3.22 1.20 5.28
N ALA A 12 3.24 0.39 6.35
CA ALA A 12 2.12 0.30 7.29
C ALA A 12 1.75 1.67 7.90
N LYS A 13 2.76 2.43 8.35
CA LYS A 13 2.56 3.79 8.89
C LYS A 13 2.02 4.74 7.83
N ASN A 14 2.48 4.63 6.59
CA ASN A 14 1.98 5.43 5.47
C ASN A 14 0.51 5.10 5.17
N CYS A 15 0.12 3.83 5.17
CA CYS A 15 -1.29 3.43 5.00
C CYS A 15 -2.19 3.94 6.13
N GLU A 16 -1.73 3.92 7.39
CA GLU A 16 -2.48 4.49 8.51
C GLU A 16 -2.66 6.01 8.35
N LYS A 17 -1.58 6.69 7.93
CA LYS A 17 -1.61 8.13 7.65
C LYS A 17 -2.54 8.47 6.50
N GLU A 18 -2.50 7.70 5.40
CA GLU A 18 -3.42 7.84 4.26
C GLU A 18 -4.87 7.68 4.69
N SER A 19 -5.19 6.64 5.46
CA SER A 19 -6.55 6.41 5.97
C SER A 19 -7.05 7.60 6.81
N ARG A 20 -6.19 8.17 7.65
CA ARG A 20 -6.50 9.39 8.42
C ARG A 20 -6.77 10.60 7.52
N ILE A 21 -5.94 10.80 6.49
CA ILE A 21 -6.11 11.89 5.52
C ILE A 21 -7.41 11.71 4.73
N ALA A 22 -7.71 10.49 4.27
CA ALA A 22 -8.94 10.19 3.56
C ALA A 22 -10.18 10.51 4.42
N ARG A 23 -10.15 10.13 5.70
CA ARG A 23 -11.24 10.46 6.64
C ARG A 23 -11.41 11.98 6.80
N GLN A 24 -10.32 12.72 6.97
CA GLN A 24 -10.35 14.19 7.06
C GLN A 24 -10.89 14.83 5.77
N ALA A 25 -10.47 14.33 4.60
CA ALA A 25 -10.97 14.79 3.31
C ALA A 25 -12.48 14.53 3.16
N ASN A 26 -12.97 13.39 3.62
CA ASN A 26 -14.40 13.07 3.62
C ASN A 26 -15.18 14.03 4.55
N GLU A 27 -14.68 14.29 5.76
CA GLU A 27 -15.29 15.25 6.69
C GLU A 27 -15.37 16.66 6.07
N GLN A 28 -14.31 17.11 5.38
CA GLN A 28 -14.30 18.39 4.65
C GLN A 28 -15.27 18.40 3.46
N ALA A 29 -15.36 17.30 2.70
CA ALA A 29 -16.31 17.17 1.59
C ALA A 29 -17.76 17.28 2.09
N VAL A 30 -18.09 16.60 3.20
CA VAL A 30 -19.41 16.68 3.83
C VAL A 30 -19.73 18.10 4.29
N GLN A 31 -18.79 18.80 4.94
CA GLN A 31 -18.98 20.20 5.34
C GLN A 31 -19.19 21.11 4.12
N THR A 32 -18.38 20.93 3.06
CA THR A 32 -18.49 21.72 1.84
C THR A 32 -19.84 21.51 1.15
N ARG A 33 -20.34 20.26 1.11
CA ARG A 33 -21.67 19.92 0.60
C ARG A 33 -22.76 20.65 1.39
N GLN A 34 -22.67 20.72 2.71
CA GLN A 34 -23.63 21.45 3.54
C GLN A 34 -23.64 22.95 3.25
N ILE A 35 -22.45 23.55 3.03
CA ILE A 35 -22.33 24.97 2.66
C ILE A 35 -22.97 25.21 1.29
N MET A 36 -22.70 24.34 0.29
CA MET A 36 -23.33 24.44 -1.03
C MET A 36 -24.85 24.29 -0.97
N ALA A 37 -25.36 23.36 -0.15
CA ALA A 37 -26.80 23.21 0.04
C ALA A 37 -27.45 24.48 0.60
N LYS A 38 -26.82 25.12 1.60
CA LYS A 38 -27.27 26.42 2.13
C LYS A 38 -27.20 27.52 1.08
N LEU A 39 -26.14 27.55 0.27
CA LEU A 39 -26.01 28.54 -0.82
C LEU A 39 -27.14 28.38 -1.85
N GLY A 40 -27.49 27.15 -2.21
CA GLY A 40 -28.60 26.84 -3.11
C GLY A 40 -29.96 27.25 -2.53
N GLU A 41 -30.17 27.08 -1.22
CA GLU A 41 -31.37 27.56 -0.52
C GLU A 41 -31.45 29.09 -0.51
N SER A 42 -30.36 29.78 -0.15
CA SER A 42 -30.28 31.25 -0.20
C SER A 42 -30.53 31.80 -1.61
N ALA A 43 -29.97 31.16 -2.64
CA ALA A 43 -30.21 31.55 -4.02
C ALA A 43 -31.67 31.38 -4.43
N LYS A 44 -32.36 30.34 -3.95
CA LYS A 44 -33.81 30.16 -4.16
C LYS A 44 -34.64 31.24 -3.46
N GLU A 45 -34.25 31.62 -2.25
CA GLU A 45 -34.93 32.68 -1.50
C GLU A 45 -34.77 34.04 -2.19
N ILE A 46 -33.55 34.37 -2.64
CA ILE A 46 -33.29 35.59 -3.43
C ILE A 46 -34.12 35.55 -4.74
N GLY A 47 -34.20 34.40 -5.41
CA GLY A 47 -35.03 34.25 -6.61
C GLY A 47 -36.49 34.64 -6.39
N LYS A 48 -37.09 34.22 -5.27
CA LYS A 48 -38.46 34.60 -4.90
C LYS A 48 -38.60 36.11 -4.66
N ILE A 49 -37.60 36.73 -4.01
CA ILE A 49 -37.60 38.18 -3.76
C ILE A 49 -37.54 38.94 -5.10
N VAL A 50 -36.69 38.49 -6.03
CA VAL A 50 -36.54 39.10 -7.36
C VAL A 50 -37.84 38.99 -8.15
N GLU A 51 -38.56 37.86 -8.07
CA GLU A 51 -39.87 37.68 -8.69
C GLU A 51 -40.91 38.69 -8.16
N VAL A 52 -40.94 38.90 -6.83
CA VAL A 52 -41.81 39.92 -6.21
C VAL A 52 -41.44 41.33 -6.67
N ILE A 53 -40.15 41.68 -6.72
CA ILE A 53 -39.71 43.01 -7.17
C ILE A 53 -40.07 43.22 -8.64
N SER A 54 -39.91 42.20 -9.49
CA SER A 54 -40.32 42.28 -10.90
C SER A 54 -41.83 42.53 -11.01
N GLY A 55 -42.65 41.85 -10.22
CA GLY A 55 -44.10 42.11 -10.17
C GLY A 55 -44.46 43.52 -9.70
N ILE A 56 -43.72 44.07 -8.72
CA ILE A 56 -43.89 45.46 -8.27
C ILE A 56 -43.50 46.44 -9.38
N ALA A 57 -42.42 46.19 -10.11
CA ALA A 57 -41.99 47.02 -11.23
C ALA A 57 -43.05 47.05 -12.35
N ASP A 58 -43.60 45.88 -12.69
CA ASP A 58 -44.68 45.77 -13.68
C ASP A 58 -45.95 46.52 -13.24
N GLN A 59 -46.35 46.37 -11.97
CA GLN A 59 -47.50 47.08 -11.41
C GLN A 59 -47.26 48.60 -11.38
N THR A 60 -46.05 49.03 -11.05
CA THR A 60 -45.65 50.45 -11.03
C THR A 60 -45.68 51.04 -12.44
N ASN A 61 -45.20 50.30 -13.44
CA ASN A 61 -45.27 50.69 -14.85
C ASN A 61 -46.73 50.84 -15.32
N LEU A 62 -47.62 49.94 -14.89
CA LEU A 62 -49.06 49.99 -15.19
C LEU A 62 -49.76 51.18 -14.51
N LEU A 63 -49.42 51.46 -13.25
CA LEU A 63 -49.89 52.64 -12.51
C LEU A 63 -49.42 53.94 -13.17
N ALA A 64 -48.14 54.01 -13.56
CA ALA A 64 -47.57 55.16 -14.24
C ALA A 64 -48.22 55.39 -15.61
N LEU A 65 -48.51 54.32 -16.36
CA LEU A 65 -49.24 54.40 -17.62
C LEU A 65 -50.65 54.99 -17.43
N ASN A 66 -51.39 54.52 -16.42
CA ASN A 66 -52.72 55.05 -16.11
C ASN A 66 -52.64 56.53 -15.70
N ALA A 67 -51.62 56.93 -14.93
CA ALA A 67 -51.38 58.32 -14.57
C ALA A 67 -51.04 59.18 -15.80
N THR A 68 -50.26 58.67 -16.76
CA THR A 68 -49.98 59.37 -18.02
C THR A 68 -51.26 59.57 -18.85
N ILE A 69 -52.17 58.58 -18.88
CA ILE A 69 -53.46 58.69 -19.57
C ILE A 69 -54.34 59.76 -18.91
N GLU A 70 -54.46 59.75 -17.58
CA GLU A 70 -55.27 60.71 -16.84
C GLU A 70 -54.70 62.15 -16.96
N ALA A 71 -53.37 62.28 -16.92
CA ALA A 71 -52.69 63.56 -17.13
C ALA A 71 -52.93 64.12 -18.54
N ALA A 72 -53.01 63.26 -19.56
CA ALA A 72 -53.38 63.68 -20.92
C ALA A 72 -54.85 64.14 -21.00
N SER A 73 -55.74 63.50 -20.23
CA SER A 73 -57.16 63.90 -20.14
C SER A 73 -57.35 65.28 -19.49
N ALA A 74 -56.45 65.69 -18.59
CA ALA A 74 -56.48 66.99 -17.92
C ALA A 74 -55.92 68.16 -18.78
N GLY A 75 -55.43 67.90 -20.00
CA GLY A 75 -54.95 68.94 -20.92
C GLY A 75 -53.75 69.75 -20.39
N GLU A 76 -53.78 71.08 -20.54
CA GLU A 76 -52.70 71.98 -20.10
C GLU A 76 -52.42 71.89 -18.58
N ALA A 77 -53.45 71.63 -17.76
CA ALA A 77 -53.31 71.52 -16.30
C ALA A 77 -52.57 70.24 -15.87
N GLY A 78 -52.53 69.21 -16.73
CA GLY A 78 -51.92 67.91 -16.46
C GLY A 78 -50.45 67.78 -16.88
N LYS A 79 -49.87 68.78 -17.56
CA LYS A 79 -48.49 68.69 -18.11
C LYS A 79 -47.43 68.32 -17.08
N GLY A 80 -47.47 68.91 -15.88
CA GLY A 80 -46.52 68.58 -14.80
C GLY A 80 -46.66 67.14 -14.30
N PHE A 81 -47.90 66.66 -14.16
CA PHE A 81 -48.19 65.28 -13.80
C PHE A 81 -47.76 64.28 -14.87
N ALA A 82 -47.93 64.63 -16.16
CA ALA A 82 -47.50 63.79 -17.28
C ALA A 82 -45.98 63.57 -17.30
N VAL A 83 -45.18 64.59 -16.95
CA VAL A 83 -43.72 64.45 -16.84
C VAL A 83 -43.34 63.49 -15.72
N VAL A 84 -43.94 63.64 -14.54
CA VAL A 84 -43.67 62.74 -13.40
C VAL A 84 -44.10 61.31 -13.71
N ALA A 85 -45.27 61.12 -14.32
CA ALA A 85 -45.76 59.79 -14.69
C ALA A 85 -44.82 59.10 -15.70
N ASN A 86 -44.30 59.83 -16.68
CA ASN A 86 -43.31 59.28 -17.62
C ASN A 86 -41.96 58.93 -16.95
N GLU A 87 -41.49 59.74 -16.00
CA GLU A 87 -40.27 59.44 -15.24
C GLU A 87 -40.44 58.18 -14.38
N VAL A 88 -41.57 58.05 -13.69
CA VAL A 88 -41.90 56.84 -12.91
C VAL A 88 -42.00 55.61 -13.82
N LYS A 89 -42.58 55.77 -15.02
CA LYS A 89 -42.67 54.70 -16.01
C LYS A 89 -41.29 54.21 -16.47
N GLU A 90 -40.37 55.13 -16.74
CA GLU A 90 -39.01 54.76 -17.16
C GLU A 90 -38.22 54.13 -16.01
N LEU A 91 -38.35 54.63 -14.78
CA LEU A 91 -37.76 54.01 -13.58
C LEU A 91 -38.30 52.58 -13.36
N ALA A 92 -39.60 52.37 -13.55
CA ALA A 92 -40.20 51.04 -13.46
C ALA A 92 -39.64 50.09 -14.53
N ARG A 93 -39.47 50.56 -15.76
CA ARG A 93 -38.87 49.79 -16.85
C ARG A 93 -37.40 49.42 -16.56
N GLN A 94 -36.62 50.37 -16.05
CA GLN A 94 -35.24 50.12 -15.63
C GLN A 94 -35.17 49.12 -14.48
N SER A 95 -36.09 49.22 -13.51
CA SER A 95 -36.20 48.28 -12.40
C SER A 95 -36.50 46.86 -12.89
N ALA A 96 -37.48 46.70 -13.79
CA ALA A 96 -37.81 45.42 -14.41
C ALA A 96 -36.61 44.79 -15.15
N GLN A 97 -35.90 45.59 -15.93
CA GLN A 97 -34.69 45.14 -16.64
C GLN A 97 -33.57 44.71 -15.68
N ALA A 98 -33.36 45.46 -14.59
CA ALA A 98 -32.38 45.11 -13.57
C ALA A 98 -32.77 43.81 -12.85
N THR A 99 -34.05 43.63 -12.50
CA THR A 99 -34.54 42.38 -11.88
C THR A 99 -34.38 41.18 -12.81
N GLU A 100 -34.59 41.34 -14.12
CA GLU A 100 -34.38 40.27 -15.10
C GLU A 100 -32.90 39.83 -15.14
N GLN A 101 -31.97 40.79 -15.10
CA GLN A 101 -30.53 40.50 -15.05
C GLN A 101 -30.16 39.78 -13.76
N ILE A 102 -30.69 40.21 -12.61
CA ILE A 102 -30.46 39.54 -11.32
C ILE A 102 -31.03 38.12 -11.35
N ALA A 103 -32.23 37.91 -11.92
CA ALA A 103 -32.83 36.59 -12.05
C ALA A 103 -31.92 35.61 -12.82
N LYS A 104 -31.38 36.04 -13.97
CA LYS A 104 -30.42 35.24 -14.76
C LYS A 104 -29.15 34.91 -13.95
N GLN A 105 -28.65 35.86 -13.16
CA GLN A 105 -27.47 35.64 -12.32
C GLN A 105 -27.75 34.62 -11.20
N ILE A 106 -28.96 34.65 -10.62
CA ILE A 106 -29.39 33.70 -9.60
C ILE A 106 -29.56 32.29 -10.18
N GLU A 107 -30.14 32.17 -11.38
CA GLU A 107 -30.26 30.88 -12.08
C GLU A 107 -28.88 30.27 -12.36
N ALA A 108 -27.94 31.09 -12.86
CA ALA A 108 -26.56 30.66 -13.07
C ALA A 108 -25.88 30.24 -11.75
N MET A 109 -26.13 30.97 -10.66
CA MET A 109 -25.60 30.62 -9.33
C MET A 109 -26.15 29.28 -8.82
N GLN A 110 -27.43 29.01 -9.03
CA GLN A 110 -28.04 27.71 -8.69
C GLN A 110 -27.43 26.58 -9.51
N GLY A 111 -27.29 26.74 -10.84
CA GLY A 111 -26.67 25.73 -11.70
C GLY A 111 -25.20 25.44 -11.34
N ASN A 112 -24.43 26.48 -11.02
CA ASN A 112 -23.05 26.33 -10.55
C ASN A 112 -22.97 25.61 -9.20
N THR A 113 -23.92 25.89 -8.30
CA THR A 113 -24.01 25.22 -6.99
C THR A 113 -24.32 23.74 -7.16
N ASP A 114 -25.28 23.37 -8.01
CA ASP A 114 -25.61 21.97 -8.31
C ASP A 114 -24.42 21.23 -8.93
N THR A 115 -23.67 21.89 -9.82
CA THR A 115 -22.46 21.34 -10.41
C THR A 115 -21.37 21.10 -9.36
N ALA A 116 -21.19 22.05 -8.44
CA ALA A 116 -20.25 21.91 -7.32
C ALA A 116 -20.65 20.74 -6.40
N VAL A 117 -21.94 20.56 -6.10
CA VAL A 117 -22.43 19.43 -5.29
C VAL A 117 -22.09 18.10 -5.95
N LYS A 118 -22.32 17.95 -7.26
CA LYS A 118 -21.96 16.72 -8.01
C LYS A 118 -20.46 16.45 -7.96
N ALA A 119 -19.63 17.47 -8.16
CA ALA A 119 -18.18 17.32 -8.07
C ALA A 119 -17.73 16.88 -6.66
N ILE A 120 -18.35 17.40 -5.60
CA ILE A 120 -18.08 16.97 -4.22
C ILE A 120 -18.48 15.51 -4.00
N GLU A 121 -19.59 15.05 -4.58
CA GLU A 121 -20.00 13.64 -4.52
C GLU A 121 -19.01 12.72 -5.23
N GLU A 122 -18.48 13.10 -6.39
CA GLU A 122 -17.44 12.34 -7.09
C GLU A 122 -16.14 12.30 -6.28
N ILE A 123 -15.70 13.41 -5.70
CA ILE A 123 -14.53 13.47 -4.82
C ILE A 123 -14.72 12.53 -3.61
N THR A 124 -15.93 12.52 -3.03
CA THR A 124 -16.24 11.65 -1.88
C THR A 124 -16.06 10.17 -2.24
N LYS A 125 -16.53 9.75 -3.41
CA LYS A 125 -16.35 8.37 -3.90
C LYS A 125 -14.87 8.02 -4.10
N ILE A 126 -14.10 8.93 -4.69
CA ILE A 126 -12.65 8.72 -4.89
C ILE A 126 -11.95 8.57 -3.54
N VAL A 127 -12.31 9.39 -2.54
CA VAL A 127 -11.75 9.32 -1.19
C VAL A 127 -12.10 7.99 -0.49
N GLU A 128 -13.32 7.49 -0.65
CA GLU A 128 -13.75 6.18 -0.15
C GLU A 128 -12.96 5.04 -0.81
N GLU A 129 -12.77 5.10 -2.14
CA GLU A 129 -11.97 4.12 -2.89
C GLU A 129 -10.51 4.11 -2.41
N VAL A 130 -9.90 5.29 -2.25
CA VAL A 130 -8.54 5.42 -1.68
C VAL A 130 -8.47 4.80 -0.29
N SER A 131 -9.44 5.08 0.59
CA SER A 131 -9.48 4.49 1.93
C SER A 131 -9.57 2.96 1.90
N SER A 132 -10.38 2.40 1.01
CA SER A 132 -10.51 0.95 0.81
C SER A 132 -9.20 0.31 0.30
N ILE A 133 -8.53 0.98 -0.65
CA ILE A 133 -7.24 0.52 -1.18
C ILE A 133 -6.19 0.55 -0.08
N SER A 134 -6.06 1.64 0.68
CA SER A 134 -5.11 1.73 1.81
C SER A 134 -5.37 0.63 2.85
N GLY A 135 -6.63 0.27 3.11
CA GLY A 135 -6.98 -0.86 3.98
C GLY A 135 -6.52 -2.22 3.43
N THR A 136 -6.64 -2.42 2.11
CA THR A 136 -6.16 -3.65 1.44
C THR A 136 -4.63 -3.73 1.47
N ILE A 137 -3.94 -2.60 1.25
CA ILE A 137 -2.48 -2.53 1.35
C ILE A 137 -2.03 -2.83 2.78
N ALA A 138 -2.69 -2.26 3.80
CA ALA A 138 -2.36 -2.53 5.20
C ALA A 138 -2.46 -4.03 5.53
N ALA A 139 -3.51 -4.72 5.09
CA ALA A 139 -3.65 -6.16 5.28
C ALA A 139 -2.54 -6.96 4.57
N ALA A 140 -2.18 -6.59 3.33
CA ALA A 140 -1.09 -7.23 2.61
C ALA A 140 0.27 -7.00 3.29
N VAL A 141 0.48 -5.83 3.88
CA VAL A 141 1.70 -5.49 4.63
C VAL A 141 1.81 -6.30 5.92
N GLU A 142 0.70 -6.55 6.62
CA GLU A 142 0.67 -7.45 7.79
C GLU A 142 1.07 -8.89 7.40
N GLU A 143 0.54 -9.41 6.28
CA GLU A 143 0.89 -10.73 5.75
C GLU A 143 2.38 -10.82 5.35
N GLN A 144 2.91 -9.79 4.68
CA GLN A 144 4.33 -9.70 4.35
C GLN A 144 5.22 -9.65 5.59
N SER A 145 4.78 -8.97 6.65
CA SER A 145 5.49 -8.91 7.94
C SER A 145 5.58 -10.29 8.59
N ALA A 146 4.46 -11.03 8.62
CA ALA A 146 4.41 -12.39 9.13
C ALA A 146 5.35 -13.31 8.34
N THR A 147 5.28 -13.27 7.02
CA THR A 147 6.13 -14.06 6.12
C THR A 147 7.61 -13.74 6.34
N THR A 148 7.95 -12.46 6.49
CA THR A 148 9.34 -12.02 6.74
C THR A 148 9.89 -12.57 8.06
N ASN A 149 9.07 -12.61 9.11
CA ASN A 149 9.45 -13.20 10.40
C ASN A 149 9.66 -14.72 10.29
N GLU A 150 8.85 -15.43 9.50
CA GLU A 150 9.04 -16.85 9.24
C GLU A 150 10.33 -17.13 8.47
N ILE A 151 10.64 -16.30 7.47
CA ILE A 151 11.92 -16.37 6.75
C ILE A 151 13.08 -16.16 7.73
N ALA A 152 13.00 -15.15 8.61
CA ALA A 152 14.04 -14.89 9.60
C ALA A 152 14.30 -16.10 10.51
N LYS A 153 13.24 -16.72 11.00
CA LYS A 153 13.32 -17.94 11.81
C LYS A 153 13.94 -19.10 11.03
N THR A 154 13.53 -19.30 9.79
CA THR A 154 14.06 -20.35 8.92
C THR A 154 15.55 -20.16 8.67
N VAL A 155 16.00 -18.93 8.40
CA VAL A 155 17.42 -18.60 8.21
C VAL A 155 18.22 -18.88 9.49
N SER A 156 17.69 -18.55 10.67
CA SER A 156 18.33 -18.86 11.95
C SER A 156 18.52 -20.38 12.12
N ASN A 157 17.48 -21.18 11.86
CA ASN A 157 17.53 -22.64 11.97
C ASN A 157 18.54 -23.25 10.98
N VAL A 158 18.60 -22.71 9.75
CA VAL A 158 19.58 -23.14 8.74
C VAL A 158 21.01 -22.81 9.20
N SER A 159 21.23 -21.65 9.81
CA SER A 159 22.53 -21.28 10.36
C SER A 159 22.97 -22.24 11.48
N GLU A 160 22.07 -22.58 12.40
CA GLU A 160 22.34 -23.55 13.46
C GLU A 160 22.65 -24.95 12.90
N SER A 161 21.83 -25.43 11.96
CA SER A 161 22.04 -26.71 11.27
C SER A 161 23.38 -26.75 10.54
N THR A 162 23.81 -25.63 9.93
CA THR A 162 25.10 -25.52 9.24
C THR A 162 26.26 -25.61 10.24
N ASN A 163 26.13 -25.02 11.43
CA ASN A 163 27.13 -25.13 12.49
C ASN A 163 27.23 -26.56 13.04
N GLU A 164 26.11 -27.27 13.21
CA GLU A 164 26.12 -28.69 13.60
C GLU A 164 26.78 -29.56 12.53
N MET A 165 26.44 -29.33 11.26
CA MET A 165 27.07 -30.03 10.13
C MET A 165 28.59 -29.83 10.11
N ALA A 166 29.07 -28.60 10.37
CA ALA A 166 30.50 -28.33 10.46
C ALA A 166 31.18 -29.13 11.59
N LYS A 167 30.53 -29.29 12.75
CA LYS A 167 31.04 -30.13 13.85
C LYS A 167 31.10 -31.61 13.46
N ASN A 168 30.03 -32.13 12.85
CA ASN A 168 29.97 -33.52 12.41
C ASN A 168 31.04 -33.84 11.36
N ILE A 169 31.34 -32.89 10.46
CA ILE A 169 32.42 -33.02 9.49
C ILE A 169 33.79 -33.05 10.18
N GLN A 170 34.02 -32.20 11.19
CA GLN A 170 35.27 -32.23 11.96
C GLN A 170 35.46 -33.57 12.70
N GLU A 171 34.40 -34.11 13.28
CA GLU A 171 34.43 -35.42 13.94
C GLU A 171 34.69 -36.55 12.94
N SER A 172 34.00 -36.53 11.79
CA SER A 172 34.23 -37.49 10.71
C SER A 172 35.67 -37.45 10.20
N ALA A 173 36.26 -36.27 10.07
CA ALA A 173 37.66 -36.10 9.68
C ALA A 173 38.64 -36.68 10.74
N ARG A 174 38.31 -36.55 12.04
CA ARG A 174 39.09 -37.20 13.11
C ARG A 174 39.00 -38.72 13.02
N GLY A 175 37.79 -39.26 12.85
CA GLY A 175 37.58 -40.69 12.67
C GLY A 175 38.34 -41.24 11.45
N ALA A 176 38.33 -40.53 10.33
CA ALA A 176 39.10 -40.90 9.13
C ALA A 176 40.62 -40.94 9.39
N ASN A 177 41.15 -39.98 10.17
CA ASN A 177 42.56 -39.99 10.57
C ASN A 177 42.92 -41.17 11.48
N GLU A 178 42.05 -41.52 12.43
CA GLU A 178 42.25 -42.69 13.29
C GLU A 178 42.24 -43.99 12.49
N VAL A 179 41.31 -44.13 11.55
CA VAL A 179 41.26 -45.27 10.62
C VAL A 179 42.55 -45.35 9.81
N SER A 180 43.03 -44.23 9.27
CA SER A 180 44.30 -44.18 8.53
C SER A 180 45.48 -44.66 9.39
N LYS A 181 45.55 -44.22 10.65
CA LYS A 181 46.58 -44.65 11.61
C LYS A 181 46.50 -46.14 11.92
N ASN A 182 45.29 -46.68 12.11
CA ASN A 182 45.08 -48.10 12.34
C ASN A 182 45.50 -48.94 11.12
N ILE A 183 45.20 -48.48 9.90
CA ILE A 183 45.64 -49.15 8.66
C ILE A 183 47.17 -49.17 8.56
N GLN A 184 47.85 -48.07 8.94
CA GLN A 184 49.32 -48.06 9.00
C GLN A 184 49.84 -49.10 10.00
N GLY A 185 49.23 -49.21 11.18
CA GLY A 185 49.57 -50.24 12.17
C GLY A 185 49.38 -51.67 11.65
N VAL A 186 48.26 -51.95 10.98
CA VAL A 186 47.97 -53.25 10.34
C VAL A 186 49.00 -53.56 9.25
N SER A 187 49.39 -52.57 8.44
CA SER A 187 50.43 -52.72 7.42
C SER A 187 51.77 -53.11 8.04
N SER A 188 52.21 -52.41 9.08
CA SER A 188 53.46 -52.73 9.79
C SER A 188 53.42 -54.13 10.44
N ALA A 189 52.30 -54.51 11.08
CA ALA A 189 52.14 -55.84 11.65
C ALA A 189 52.20 -56.94 10.57
N SER A 190 51.57 -56.70 9.41
CA SER A 190 51.60 -57.63 8.27
C SER A 190 53.02 -57.81 7.72
N GLN A 191 53.82 -56.74 7.66
CA GLN A 191 55.23 -56.81 7.28
C GLN A 191 56.07 -57.62 8.27
N GLN A 192 55.85 -57.45 9.58
CA GLN A 192 56.52 -58.24 10.61
C GLN A 192 56.16 -59.73 10.52
N VAL A 193 54.88 -60.05 10.30
CA VAL A 193 54.41 -61.43 10.09
C VAL A 193 55.07 -62.05 8.86
N ALA A 194 55.14 -61.33 7.74
CA ALA A 194 55.80 -61.81 6.52
C ALA A 194 57.30 -62.09 6.74
N ALA A 195 57.99 -61.21 7.46
CA ALA A 195 59.40 -61.41 7.84
C ALA A 195 59.58 -62.63 8.75
N GLY A 196 58.73 -62.77 9.78
CA GLY A 196 58.73 -63.92 10.69
C GLY A 196 58.43 -65.25 9.99
N ALA A 197 57.50 -65.26 9.04
CA ALA A 197 57.19 -66.42 8.22
C ALA A 197 58.40 -66.82 7.35
N THR A 198 59.10 -65.85 6.76
CA THR A 198 60.33 -66.06 5.98
C THR A 198 61.43 -66.69 6.85
N GLN A 199 61.63 -66.17 8.07
CA GLN A 199 62.60 -66.70 9.03
C GLN A 199 62.25 -68.13 9.47
N THR A 200 60.99 -68.38 9.79
CA THR A 200 60.50 -69.71 10.20
C THR A 200 60.72 -70.72 9.08
N ASN A 201 60.43 -70.35 7.83
CA ASN A 201 60.67 -71.19 6.66
C ASN A 201 62.17 -71.52 6.50
N ALA A 202 63.06 -70.54 6.69
CA ALA A 202 64.50 -70.77 6.64
C ALA A 202 64.98 -71.74 7.75
N SER A 203 64.50 -71.57 8.99
CA SER A 203 64.80 -72.50 10.09
C SER A 203 64.28 -73.92 9.83
N ALA A 204 63.08 -74.05 9.27
CA ALA A 204 62.50 -75.34 8.90
C ALA A 204 63.35 -76.05 7.83
N GLN A 205 63.85 -75.32 6.83
CA GLN A 205 64.77 -75.85 5.82
C GLN A 205 66.08 -76.34 6.44
N GLU A 206 66.64 -75.61 7.40
CA GLU A 206 67.88 -76.00 8.07
C GLU A 206 67.69 -77.24 8.96
N LEU A 207 66.61 -77.31 9.72
CA LEU A 207 66.23 -78.50 10.48
C LEU A 207 66.05 -79.72 9.58
N ALA A 208 65.42 -79.55 8.40
CA ALA A 208 65.28 -80.62 7.42
C ALA A 208 66.66 -81.13 6.95
N LYS A 209 67.62 -80.24 6.67
CA LYS A 209 69.00 -80.64 6.32
C LYS A 209 69.69 -81.40 7.46
N ILE A 210 69.55 -80.94 8.71
CA ILE A 210 70.12 -81.62 9.89
C ILE A 210 69.51 -83.01 10.05
N ALA A 211 68.19 -83.15 9.89
CA ALA A 211 67.49 -84.44 9.96
C ALA A 211 67.98 -85.41 8.88
N VAL A 212 68.18 -84.95 7.64
CA VAL A 212 68.77 -85.76 6.56
C VAL A 212 70.19 -86.21 6.94
N ARG A 213 71.03 -85.31 7.42
CA ARG A 213 72.41 -85.62 7.82
C ARG A 213 72.48 -86.60 8.98
N LEU A 214 71.60 -86.46 9.98
CA LEU A 214 71.47 -87.42 11.08
C LEU A 214 71.05 -88.80 10.56
N LYS A 215 70.09 -88.86 9.63
CA LYS A 215 69.66 -90.12 9.00
C LYS A 215 70.82 -90.80 8.25
N GLU A 216 71.64 -90.03 7.54
CA GLU A 216 72.85 -90.54 6.87
C GLU A 216 73.87 -91.08 7.87
N ILE A 217 74.11 -90.39 8.99
CA ILE A 217 75.03 -90.83 10.04
C ILE A 217 74.51 -92.14 10.67
N VAL A 218 73.24 -92.20 11.06
CA VAL A 218 72.63 -93.41 11.65
C VAL A 218 72.67 -94.58 10.67
N ALA A 219 72.47 -94.35 9.37
CA ALA A 219 72.58 -95.39 8.35
C ALA A 219 73.99 -96.01 8.27
N LYS A 220 75.05 -95.25 8.58
CA LYS A 220 76.43 -95.78 8.66
C LYS A 220 76.68 -96.68 9.88
N PHE A 221 75.85 -96.59 10.92
CA PHE A 221 75.96 -97.39 12.14
C PHE A 221 74.99 -98.59 12.19
N LYS A 222 74.08 -98.72 11.21
CA LYS A 222 73.29 -99.94 11.02
C LYS A 222 74.16 -100.97 10.28
N VAL A 223 74.73 -101.91 11.05
CA VAL A 223 75.28 -103.18 10.56
C VAL A 223 74.14 -104.13 10.23
#